data_AF-A0A7W8YM96-F1
#
_entry.id   AF-A0A7W8YM96-F1
#
_cell.length_a   1.000
_cell.length_b   1.000
_cell.length_c   1.000
_cell.angle_alpha   90.00
_cell.angle_beta   90.00
_cell.angle_gamma   90.00
#
_symmetry.space_group_name_H-M   'P 1'
#
loop_
_entity.id
_entity.type
_entity.pdbx_description
1 polymer ?
#
loop_
_entity_poly.entity_id
_entity_poly.type
_entity_poly.pdbx_seq_one_letter_code
_entity_poly.pdbx_strand_id
1 'polypeptide(L)'
;MDLKNYLIATGVKKADFARAINISAALLHQWIEQIRPVAIRHCPAIEKQTGGQVARKDLRPDDWHKIWPELAEGDPGHAGRQPPSPTNILDTIPLHSVVGIDPRGSS
;
A
#
# COMPACT_ATOMS: atom_id res chain seq x y z
N MET A 1 -9.08 -2.47 -17.06
CA MET A 1 -9.37 -3.74 -17.75
C MET A 1 -10.08 -4.66 -16.78
N ASP A 2 -11.27 -5.15 -17.11
CA ASP A 2 -12.05 -6.03 -16.22
C ASP A 2 -11.54 -7.48 -16.24
N LEU A 3 -11.80 -8.20 -15.15
CA LEU A 3 -11.46 -9.62 -15.01
C LEU A 3 -12.07 -10.50 -16.13
N LYS A 4 -13.28 -10.17 -16.58
CA LYS A 4 -13.96 -10.88 -17.68
C LYS A 4 -13.18 -10.73 -18.99
N ASN A 5 -12.82 -9.50 -19.34
CA ASN A 5 -12.06 -9.18 -20.55
C ASN A 5 -10.67 -9.78 -20.50
N TYR A 6 -10.00 -9.76 -19.34
CA TYR A 6 -8.69 -10.38 -19.15
C TYR A 6 -8.70 -11.88 -19.47
N LEU A 7 -9.69 -12.63 -18.95
CA LEU A 7 -9.80 -14.07 -19.19
C LEU A 7 -10.09 -14.40 -20.67
N ILE A 8 -10.86 -13.54 -21.34
CA ILE A 8 -11.14 -13.69 -22.78
C ILE A 8 -9.88 -13.39 -23.60
N ALA A 9 -9.16 -12.31 -23.28
CA ALA A 9 -7.96 -11.88 -24.01
C ALA A 9 -6.78 -12.85 -23.83
N THR A 10 -6.60 -13.42 -22.64
CA THR A 10 -5.51 -14.36 -22.33
C THR A 10 -5.85 -15.81 -22.69
N GLY A 11 -7.13 -16.13 -22.94
CA GLY A 11 -7.60 -17.50 -23.17
C GLY A 11 -7.49 -18.42 -21.94
N VAL A 12 -7.22 -17.86 -20.76
CA VAL A 12 -7.07 -18.62 -19.52
C VAL A 12 -8.44 -19.13 -19.06
N LYS A 13 -8.53 -20.42 -18.74
CA LYS A 13 -9.76 -21.01 -18.22
C LYS A 13 -10.07 -20.46 -16.83
N LYS A 14 -11.34 -20.18 -16.58
CA LYS A 14 -11.87 -19.70 -15.28
C LYS A 14 -11.46 -20.64 -14.13
N ALA A 15 -11.51 -21.95 -14.36
CA ALA A 15 -11.16 -22.94 -13.35
C ALA A 15 -9.67 -22.90 -12.97
N ASP A 16 -8.77 -22.77 -13.94
CA ASP A 16 -7.32 -22.66 -13.70
C ASP A 16 -6.98 -21.36 -12.97
N PHE A 17 -7.61 -20.25 -13.36
CA PHE A 17 -7.43 -18.97 -12.67
C PHE A 17 -7.93 -19.03 -11.21
N ALA A 18 -9.10 -19.65 -10.98
CA ALA A 18 -9.64 -19.86 -9.65
C ALA A 18 -8.70 -20.71 -8.77
N ARG A 19 -8.13 -21.78 -9.34
CA ARG A 19 -7.14 -22.63 -8.66
C ARG A 19 -5.86 -21.87 -8.29
N ALA A 20 -5.37 -21.02 -9.19
CA ALA A 20 -4.17 -20.22 -8.94
C ALA A 20 -4.33 -19.26 -7.76
N ILE A 21 -5.55 -18.74 -7.55
CA ILE A 21 -5.89 -17.80 -6.46
C ILE A 21 -6.48 -18.54 -5.24
N ASN A 22 -6.56 -19.87 -5.29
CA ASN A 22 -7.13 -20.71 -4.23
C ASN A 22 -8.60 -20.37 -3.89
N ILE A 23 -9.40 -20.11 -4.92
CA ILE A 23 -10.84 -19.83 -4.79
C ILE A 23 -11.67 -20.84 -5.58
N SER A 24 -12.95 -20.93 -5.25
CA SER A 24 -13.89 -21.75 -6.00
C SER A 24 -14.22 -21.12 -7.36
N ALA A 25 -14.36 -21.95 -8.40
CA ALA A 25 -14.76 -21.48 -9.73
C ALA A 25 -16.14 -20.79 -9.73
N ALA A 26 -17.05 -21.22 -8.85
CA ALA A 26 -18.35 -20.58 -8.64
C ALA A 26 -18.19 -19.14 -8.11
N LEU A 27 -17.28 -18.91 -7.17
CA LEU A 27 -17.01 -17.58 -6.62
C LEU A 27 -16.43 -16.65 -7.69
N LEU A 28 -15.49 -17.16 -8.49
CA LEU A 28 -14.95 -16.42 -9.63
C LEU A 28 -16.05 -16.05 -10.63
N HIS A 29 -16.98 -16.98 -10.91
CA HIS A 29 -18.12 -16.71 -11.78
C HIS A 29 -19.05 -15.62 -11.21
N GLN A 30 -19.34 -15.65 -9.90
CA GLN A 30 -20.13 -14.59 -9.25
C GLN A 30 -19.50 -13.20 -9.40
N TRP A 31 -18.17 -13.10 -9.41
CA TRP A 31 -17.46 -11.84 -9.67
C TRP A 31 -17.54 -11.42 -11.13
N ILE A 32 -17.39 -12.37 -12.06
CA ILE A 32 -17.48 -12.12 -13.52
C ILE A 32 -18.87 -11.65 -13.92
N GLU A 33 -19.91 -12.24 -13.34
CA GLU A 33 -21.32 -11.90 -13.58
C GLU A 33 -21.78 -10.67 -12.78
N GLN A 34 -20.89 -10.06 -11.98
CA GLN A 34 -21.20 -8.91 -11.13
C GLN A 34 -22.33 -9.17 -10.12
N ILE A 35 -22.63 -10.45 -9.83
CA ILE A 35 -23.63 -10.86 -8.83
C ILE A 35 -23.18 -10.42 -7.43
N ARG A 36 -21.87 -10.50 -7.16
CA ARG A 36 -21.26 -9.98 -5.94
C ARG A 36 -19.93 -9.29 -6.22
N PRO A 37 -19.64 -8.18 -5.51
CA PRO A 37 -18.34 -7.53 -5.61
C PRO A 37 -17.23 -8.42 -5.03
N VAL A 38 -16.03 -8.28 -5.58
CA VAL A 38 -14.84 -8.98 -5.08
C VAL A 38 -14.53 -8.51 -3.66
N ALA A 39 -14.29 -9.45 -2.74
CA ALA A 39 -13.89 -9.07 -1.39
C ALA A 39 -12.50 -8.42 -1.40
N ILE A 40 -12.32 -7.39 -0.57
CA ILE A 40 -11.11 -6.57 -0.44
C ILE A 40 -9.84 -7.43 -0.31
N ARG A 41 -9.97 -8.55 0.43
CA ARG A 41 -8.89 -9.51 0.68
C ARG A 41 -8.38 -10.22 -0.58
N HIS A 42 -9.21 -10.38 -1.60
CA HIS A 42 -8.85 -11.07 -2.85
C HIS A 42 -8.36 -10.12 -3.95
N CYS A 43 -8.69 -8.83 -3.88
CA CYS A 43 -8.22 -7.84 -4.85
C CYS A 43 -6.69 -7.85 -5.07
N PRO A 44 -5.83 -7.81 -4.03
CA PRO A 44 -4.38 -7.89 -4.23
C PRO A 44 -3.91 -9.24 -4.78
N ALA A 45 -4.59 -10.34 -4.47
CA ALA A 45 -4.26 -11.66 -4.99
C ALA A 45 -4.52 -11.75 -6.50
N ILE A 46 -5.64 -11.19 -6.97
CA ILE A 46 -6.00 -11.10 -8.39
C ILE A 46 -5.01 -10.20 -9.13
N GLU A 47 -4.71 -9.03 -8.59
CA GLU A 47 -3.75 -8.08 -9.17
C GLU A 47 -2.37 -8.73 -9.35
N LYS A 48 -1.89 -9.43 -8.31
CA LYS A 48 -0.62 -10.16 -8.37
C LYS A 48 -0.66 -11.30 -9.40
N GLN A 49 -1.76 -12.04 -9.47
CA GLN A 49 -1.91 -13.15 -10.42
C GLN A 49 -2.01 -12.68 -11.88
N THR A 50 -2.57 -11.50 -12.10
CA THR A 50 -2.71 -10.88 -13.43
C THR A 50 -1.50 -10.02 -13.82
N GLY A 51 -0.48 -9.92 -12.94
CA GLY A 51 0.70 -9.10 -13.18
C GLY A 51 0.39 -7.60 -13.26
N GLY A 52 -0.64 -7.13 -12.57
CA GLY A 52 -1.06 -5.73 -12.60
C GLY A 52 -1.95 -5.34 -13.78
N GLN A 53 -2.37 -6.28 -14.63
CA GLN A 53 -3.30 -5.99 -15.72
C GLN A 53 -4.72 -5.67 -15.25
N VAL A 54 -5.13 -6.26 -14.11
CA VAL A 54 -6.42 -5.98 -13.48
C VAL A 54 -6.15 -5.33 -12.12
N ALA A 55 -6.42 -4.03 -12.02
CA ALA A 55 -6.21 -3.28 -10.79
C ALA A 55 -7.39 -3.46 -9.82
N ARG A 56 -7.16 -3.18 -8.53
CA ARG A 56 -8.23 -3.20 -7.50
C ARG A 56 -9.35 -2.19 -7.81
N LYS A 57 -9.02 -1.11 -8.52
CA LYS A 57 -9.96 -0.09 -9.03
C LYS A 57 -10.93 -0.66 -10.06
N ASP A 58 -10.44 -1.48 -10.99
CA ASP A 58 -11.27 -2.15 -11.99
C ASP A 58 -12.20 -3.21 -11.37
N LEU A 59 -11.76 -3.86 -10.28
CA LEU A 59 -12.58 -4.88 -9.59
C LEU A 59 -13.75 -4.29 -8.79
N ARG A 60 -13.63 -3.04 -8.31
CA ARG A 60 -14.66 -2.36 -7.52
C ARG A 60 -14.68 -0.85 -7.84
N PRO A 61 -15.23 -0.44 -8.99
CA PRO A 61 -15.31 0.98 -9.35
C PRO A 61 -16.15 1.82 -8.37
N ASP A 62 -17.15 1.22 -7.70
CA ASP A 62 -18.06 1.96 -6.80
C ASP A 62 -17.53 2.19 -5.37
N ASP A 63 -16.72 1.25 -4.85
CA ASP A 63 -16.30 1.26 -3.44
C ASP A 63 -14.81 1.49 -3.22
N TRP A 64 -13.98 1.49 -4.28
CA TRP A 64 -12.53 1.56 -4.10
C TRP A 64 -12.08 2.82 -3.34
N HIS A 65 -12.74 3.97 -3.55
CA HIS A 65 -12.43 5.22 -2.85
C HIS A 65 -12.64 5.14 -1.34
N LYS A 66 -13.60 4.32 -0.88
CA LYS A 66 -13.90 4.15 0.55
C LYS A 66 -12.93 3.20 1.24
N ILE A 67 -12.37 2.25 0.48
CA ILE A 67 -11.53 1.18 1.00
C ILE A 67 -10.05 1.55 0.91
N TRP A 68 -9.64 2.16 -0.20
CA TRP A 68 -8.27 2.58 -0.49
C TRP A 68 -8.24 4.06 -0.88
N PRO A 69 -8.53 4.98 0.06
CA PRO A 69 -8.39 6.41 -0.19
C PRO A 69 -6.95 6.77 -0.58
N GLU A 70 -5.97 6.02 -0.06
CA GLU A 70 -4.53 6.11 -0.37
C GLU A 70 -4.19 5.89 -1.86
N LEU A 71 -5.07 5.27 -2.67
CA LEU A 71 -4.89 5.12 -4.11
C LEU A 71 -5.49 6.28 -4.93
N ALA A 72 -6.29 7.15 -4.29
CA ALA A 72 -6.93 8.30 -4.90
C ALA A 72 -6.03 9.53 -4.81
N GLU A 73 -5.46 9.77 -3.64
CA GLU A 73 -4.36 10.71 -3.46
C GLU A 73 -3.08 9.99 -3.85
N GLY A 74 -2.63 10.19 -5.09
CA GLY A 74 -1.31 9.73 -5.52
C GLY A 74 -0.26 10.38 -4.64
N ASP A 75 0.11 9.70 -3.55
CA ASP A 75 1.05 10.21 -2.58
C ASP A 75 2.48 9.89 -3.08
N PRO A 76 3.27 10.89 -3.52
CA PRO A 76 4.70 10.71 -3.76
C PRO A 76 5.50 10.51 -2.45
N GLY A 77 4.86 10.35 -1.30
CA GLY A 77 5.48 10.37 0.03
C GLY A 77 6.10 9.05 0.50
N HIS A 78 6.07 7.98 -0.30
CA HIS A 78 6.86 6.78 -0.03
C HIS A 78 8.32 6.87 -0.55
N ALA A 79 8.86 8.09 -0.70
CA ALA A 79 10.30 8.34 -0.81
C ALA A 79 10.95 8.80 0.52
N GLY A 80 10.22 8.79 1.66
CA GLY A 80 10.66 9.54 2.84
C GLY A 80 10.59 8.91 4.24
N ARG A 81 10.19 7.65 4.43
CA ARG A 81 10.27 7.01 5.76
C ARG A 81 10.71 5.56 5.58
N GLN A 82 11.97 5.21 5.91
CA GLN A 82 12.46 4.95 7.29
C GLN A 82 14.03 4.98 7.31
N PRO A 83 14.76 5.22 8.44
CA PRO A 83 14.42 4.78 9.79
C PRO A 83 14.53 5.77 10.97
N PRO A 84 13.96 5.42 12.14
CA PRO A 84 14.37 6.05 13.39
C PRO A 84 15.88 5.83 13.54
N SER A 85 16.64 6.88 13.30
CA SER A 85 18.07 6.88 13.59
C SER A 85 18.22 7.14 15.10
N PRO A 86 18.80 6.23 15.89
CA PRO A 86 19.10 6.47 17.31
C PRO A 86 20.29 7.43 17.50
N THR A 87 20.74 8.14 16.46
CA THR A 87 21.87 9.05 16.51
C THR A 87 21.41 10.48 16.78
N ASN A 88 20.84 10.75 17.96
CA ASN A 88 20.81 12.11 18.47
C ASN A 88 20.98 12.14 20.00
N ILE A 89 22.17 11.74 20.46
CA ILE A 89 22.62 11.93 21.85
C ILE A 89 23.72 12.99 21.98
N LEU A 90 23.97 13.81 20.94
CA LEU A 90 25.07 14.79 20.94
C LEU A 90 24.61 16.24 20.71
N ASP A 91 23.31 16.53 20.62
CA ASP A 91 22.79 17.88 20.35
C ASP A 91 22.07 18.51 21.56
N THR A 92 22.59 18.28 22.77
CA THR A 92 22.17 19.02 23.98
C THR A 92 23.39 19.46 24.79
N ILE A 93 24.38 20.01 24.09
CA ILE A 93 25.38 20.86 24.75
C ILE A 93 25.26 22.24 24.09
N PRO A 94 24.55 23.20 24.70
CA PRO A 94 24.39 24.53 24.13
C PRO A 94 25.73 25.26 24.02
N LEU A 95 26.07 25.70 22.80
CA LEU A 95 27.32 26.36 22.42
C LEU A 95 27.37 27.86 22.82
N HIS A 96 26.67 28.30 23.86
CA HIS A 96 26.71 29.70 24.24
C HIS A 96 26.44 29.91 25.74
N SER A 97 27.50 29.98 26.52
CA SER A 97 27.63 30.92 27.65
C SER A 97 29.08 30.91 28.14
N VAL A 98 29.93 31.68 27.45
CA VAL A 98 31.17 32.19 28.02
C VAL A 98 30.82 33.48 28.77
N VAL A 99 31.28 33.63 30.02
CA VAL A 99 31.81 34.91 30.54
C VAL A 99 32.45 34.65 31.90
N GLY A 100 33.72 35.00 32.02
CA GLY A 100 34.49 34.93 33.27
C GLY A 100 34.16 36.07 34.22
N ILE A 101 34.38 35.83 35.51
CA ILE A 101 34.62 36.85 36.54
C ILE A 101 35.80 36.36 37.39
N ASP A 102 36.69 37.31 37.64
CA ASP A 102 38.10 37.24 38.04
C ASP A 102 38.53 36.40 39.26
N PRO A 103 39.85 36.08 39.33
CA PRO A 103 40.54 35.60 40.53
C PRO A 103 41.13 36.76 41.36
N ARG A 104 40.77 36.86 42.66
CA ARG A 104 41.61 37.28 43.83
C ARG A 104 40.80 37.89 44.97
N GLY A 105 41.03 37.40 46.21
CA GLY A 105 41.15 38.25 47.40
C GLY A 105 40.25 37.98 48.62
N SER A 106 40.84 37.36 49.65
CA SER A 106 40.72 37.58 51.12
C SER A 106 39.45 38.20 51.74
N SER A 107 38.95 37.58 52.82
CA SER A 107 39.36 37.87 54.21
C SER A 107 38.85 36.83 55.19
#